data_AF-A0A411PDK5-F1
#
_entry.id   AF-A0A411PDK5-F1
#
_cell.length_a   1.000
_cell.length_b   1.000
_cell.length_c   1.000
_cell.angle_alpha   90.00
_cell.angle_beta   90.00
_cell.angle_gamma   90.00
#
_symmetry.space_group_name_H-M   'P 1'
#
loop_
_entity.id
_entity.type
_entity.pdbx_description
1 polymer ?
#
loop_
_entity_poly.entity_id
_entity_poly.type
_entity_poly.pdbx_seq_one_letter_code
_entity_poly.pdbx_strand_id
1 'polypeptide(L)'
;MSKALIISSLLVFVTACGAQYSKSIIVEFDSTSIKVKSKETDDLLASLNSLGQCENVHLIVDKNSDHKKIVEIMATIKQSKCEKVSIQSI
;
A
#
# COMPACT_ATOMS: atom_id res chain seq x y z
N MET A 1 21.89 6.71 57.91
CA MET A 1 22.52 7.27 56.70
C MET A 1 21.89 6.60 55.49
N SER A 2 20.87 7.24 54.93
CA SER A 2 20.11 6.76 53.76
C SER A 2 20.87 7.07 52.46
N LYS A 3 21.04 6.06 51.60
CA LYS A 3 21.38 6.26 50.19
C LYS A 3 20.50 5.33 49.34
N ALA A 4 19.32 5.83 49.03
CA ALA A 4 18.53 5.38 47.90
C ALA A 4 18.34 6.60 46.97
N LEU A 5 18.26 6.30 45.66
CA LEU A 5 17.90 7.16 44.52
C LEU A 5 19.00 8.03 43.89
N ILE A 6 19.31 7.70 42.63
CA ILE A 6 19.17 8.50 41.39
C ILE A 6 19.57 7.52 40.27
N ILE A 7 18.66 6.72 39.72
CA ILE A 7 17.93 7.02 38.47
C ILE A 7 18.77 7.87 37.50
N SER A 8 19.72 7.23 36.82
CA SER A 8 20.24 7.67 35.52
C SER A 8 19.71 6.62 34.53
N SER A 9 18.54 6.76 33.92
CA SER A 9 18.16 7.80 32.95
C SER A 9 19.25 8.03 31.89
N LEU A 10 19.79 6.95 31.35
CA LEU A 10 20.39 7.00 30.02
C LEU A 10 19.49 6.20 29.08
N LEU A 11 18.74 6.99 28.31
CA LEU A 11 17.93 6.57 27.19
C LEU A 11 18.70 5.56 26.35
N VAL A 12 18.27 4.31 26.37
CA VAL A 12 18.48 3.44 25.24
C VAL A 12 17.59 4.00 24.15
N PHE A 13 18.16 4.89 23.33
CA PHE A 13 17.70 5.13 21.98
C PHE A 13 17.77 3.78 21.26
N VAL A 14 16.72 2.97 21.43
CA VAL A 14 16.37 1.96 20.45
C VAL A 14 16.00 2.78 19.23
N THR A 15 17.01 3.08 18.41
CA THR A 15 16.80 3.42 17.01
C THR A 15 16.12 2.20 16.43
N ALA A 16 14.79 2.20 16.50
CA ALA A 16 13.95 1.43 15.62
C ALA A 16 14.26 1.97 14.22
N CYS A 17 15.37 1.48 13.67
CA CYS A 17 15.60 1.42 12.25
C CYS A 17 14.63 0.35 11.73
N GLY A 18 13.34 0.60 11.91
CA GLY A 18 12.32 -0.03 11.10
C GLY A 18 12.57 0.57 9.74
N ALA A 19 13.23 -0.18 8.87
CA ALA A 19 12.98 -0.02 7.45
C ALA A 19 11.47 -0.14 7.33
N GLN A 20 10.79 1.00 7.31
CA GLN A 20 9.38 1.10 7.04
C GLN A 20 9.29 0.75 5.57
N TYR A 21 9.30 -0.55 5.29
CA TYR A 21 8.95 -1.08 3.99
C TYR A 21 7.54 -0.59 3.78
N SER A 22 7.43 0.57 3.13
CA SER A 22 6.17 1.17 2.74
C SER A 22 5.41 0.07 2.02
N LYS A 23 4.40 -0.50 2.68
CA LYS A 23 3.72 -1.71 2.20
C LYS A 23 3.03 -1.33 0.90
N SER A 24 3.68 -1.64 -0.22
CA SER A 24 3.10 -1.45 -1.53
C SER A 24 1.98 -2.48 -1.72
N ILE A 25 0.80 -2.00 -2.11
CA ILE A 25 -0.34 -2.85 -2.46
C ILE A 25 -0.25 -3.13 -3.95
N ILE A 26 -0.13 -4.40 -4.31
CA ILE A 26 -0.13 -4.83 -5.70
C ILE A 26 -1.58 -4.96 -6.16
N VAL A 27 -1.90 -4.27 -7.24
CA VAL A 27 -3.14 -4.39 -8.00
C VAL A 27 -2.78 -4.96 -9.36
N GLU A 28 -3.34 -6.10 -9.70
CA GLU A 28 -3.13 -6.74 -11.00
C GLU A 28 -4.41 -6.58 -11.82
N PHE A 29 -4.29 -6.07 -13.03
CA PHE A 29 -5.38 -5.92 -13.97
C PHE A 29 -5.07 -6.68 -15.26
N ASP A 30 -5.87 -7.70 -15.53
CA ASP A 30 -5.87 -8.45 -16.78
C ASP A 30 -7.18 -8.23 -17.55
N SER A 31 -7.29 -8.79 -18.74
CA SER A 31 -8.47 -8.61 -19.61
C SER A 31 -9.80 -9.07 -18.99
N THR A 32 -9.74 -9.92 -17.96
CA THR A 32 -10.90 -10.62 -17.39
C THR A 32 -11.18 -10.28 -15.93
N SER A 33 -10.17 -9.85 -15.16
CA SER A 33 -10.24 -9.75 -13.71
C SER A 33 -9.37 -8.63 -13.16
N ILE A 34 -9.74 -8.16 -11.97
CA ILE A 34 -8.93 -7.27 -11.14
C ILE A 34 -8.59 -8.03 -9.87
N LYS A 35 -7.32 -8.01 -9.47
CA LYS A 35 -6.84 -8.65 -8.25
C LYS A 35 -6.15 -7.64 -7.34
N VAL A 36 -6.45 -7.68 -6.05
CA VAL A 36 -5.77 -6.90 -5.01
C VAL A 36 -5.04 -7.87 -4.10
N LYS A 37 -3.71 -7.77 -4.01
CA LYS A 37 -2.86 -8.77 -3.31
C LYS A 37 -3.14 -10.20 -3.78
N SER A 38 -3.23 -10.38 -5.10
CA SER A 38 -3.50 -11.66 -5.78
C SER A 38 -4.84 -12.32 -5.43
N LYS A 39 -5.79 -11.56 -4.87
CA LYS A 39 -7.17 -11.98 -4.68
C LYS A 39 -8.08 -11.22 -5.63
N GLU A 40 -8.87 -11.96 -6.41
CA GLU A 40 -9.85 -11.39 -7.32
C GLU A 40 -10.88 -10.56 -6.55
N THR A 41 -11.31 -9.46 -7.17
CA THR A 41 -12.31 -8.55 -6.59
C THR A 41 -13.20 -7.95 -7.66
N ASP A 42 -14.49 -7.85 -7.33
CA ASP A 42 -15.50 -7.17 -8.14
C ASP A 42 -15.57 -5.66 -7.83
N ASP A 43 -15.06 -5.24 -6.66
CA ASP A 43 -15.04 -3.84 -6.23
C ASP A 43 -13.64 -3.43 -5.75
N LEU A 44 -12.89 -2.83 -6.67
CA LEU A 44 -11.55 -2.33 -6.42
C LEU A 44 -11.51 -1.24 -5.33
N LEU A 45 -12.48 -0.33 -5.32
CA LEU A 45 -12.49 0.79 -4.38
C LEU A 45 -12.74 0.31 -2.96
N ALA A 46 -13.75 -0.55 -2.77
CA ALA A 46 -14.04 -1.16 -1.47
C ALA A 46 -12.85 -1.98 -0.98
N SER A 47 -12.22 -2.75 -1.87
CA SER A 47 -11.03 -3.55 -1.56
C SER A 47 -9.87 -2.68 -1.08
N LEU A 48 -9.56 -1.58 -1.78
CA LEU A 48 -8.49 -0.66 -1.39
C LEU A 48 -8.80 0.05 -0.06
N ASN A 49 -10.04 0.50 0.13
CA ASN A 49 -10.45 1.18 1.36
C ASN A 49 -10.46 0.26 2.59
N SER A 50 -10.70 -1.05 2.40
CA SER A 50 -10.66 -2.04 3.49
C SER A 50 -9.26 -2.26 4.07
N LEU A 51 -8.21 -1.86 3.34
CA LEU A 51 -6.81 -2.04 3.75
C LEU A 51 -6.33 -0.99 4.76
N GLY A 52 -7.15 0.04 5.06
CA GLY A 52 -6.82 1.10 6.01
C GLY A 52 -5.92 2.17 5.38
N GLN A 53 -4.71 2.34 5.92
CA GLN A 53 -3.72 3.26 5.33
C GLN A 53 -3.08 2.62 4.10
N CYS A 54 -3.05 3.39 3.01
CA CYS A 54 -2.44 3.01 1.75
C CYS A 54 -1.38 4.05 1.37
N GLU A 55 -0.10 3.71 1.48
CA GLU A 55 0.96 4.64 1.08
C GLU A 55 1.27 4.51 -0.42
N ASN A 56 1.38 3.28 -0.92
CA ASN A 56 1.77 3.01 -2.30
C ASN A 56 0.90 1.92 -2.93
N VAL A 57 0.46 2.16 -4.16
CA VAL A 57 -0.13 1.14 -5.04
C VAL A 57 0.81 0.89 -6.21
N HIS A 58 1.05 -0.38 -6.50
CA HIS A 58 1.71 -0.83 -7.71
C HIS A 58 0.69 -1.52 -8.61
N LEU A 59 0.29 -0.84 -9.66
CA LEU A 59 -0.66 -1.33 -10.65
C LEU A 59 0.10 -2.05 -11.76
N ILE A 60 -0.13 -3.34 -11.89
CA ILE A 60 0.34 -4.19 -12.97
C ILE A 60 -0.79 -4.35 -13.98
N VAL A 61 -0.51 -4.07 -15.25
CA VAL A 61 -1.52 -4.10 -16.32
C VAL A 61 -1.06 -4.96 -17.49
N ASP A 62 -1.89 -5.91 -17.91
CA ASP A 62 -1.71 -6.61 -19.19
C ASP A 62 -1.78 -5.61 -20.35
N LYS A 63 -0.77 -5.57 -21.21
CA LYS A 63 -0.70 -4.70 -22.39
C LYS A 63 -1.86 -4.86 -23.37
N ASN A 64 -2.56 -5.99 -23.34
CA ASN A 64 -3.69 -6.27 -24.21
C ASN A 64 -5.03 -5.82 -23.61
N SER A 65 -5.02 -5.29 -22.38
CA SER A 65 -6.22 -4.76 -21.73
C SER A 65 -6.74 -3.50 -22.40
N ASP A 66 -8.06 -3.29 -22.34
CA ASP A 66 -8.70 -2.11 -22.91
C ASP A 66 -8.23 -0.83 -22.20
N HIS A 67 -7.67 0.11 -22.98
CA HIS A 67 -7.20 1.41 -22.50
C HIS A 67 -8.25 2.19 -21.71
N LYS A 68 -9.54 2.11 -22.08
CA LYS A 68 -10.61 2.78 -21.34
C LYS A 68 -10.74 2.22 -19.94
N LYS A 69 -10.71 0.89 -19.80
CA LYS A 69 -10.75 0.21 -18.50
C LYS A 69 -9.54 0.54 -17.64
N ILE A 70 -8.35 0.65 -18.23
CA ILE A 70 -7.13 1.07 -17.51
C ILE A 70 -7.33 2.47 -16.90
N VAL A 71 -7.88 3.41 -17.68
CA VAL A 71 -8.15 4.77 -17.20
C VAL A 71 -9.17 4.77 -16.07
N GLU A 72 -10.24 3.97 -16.17
CA GLU A 72 -11.25 3.81 -15.11
C GLU A 72 -10.66 3.25 -13.81
N ILE A 73 -9.79 2.24 -13.92
CA ILE A 73 -9.07 1.65 -12.78
C ILE A 73 -8.14 2.68 -12.13
N MET A 74 -7.36 3.42 -12.93
CA MET A 74 -6.53 4.49 -12.38
C MET A 74 -7.35 5.56 -11.67
N ALA A 75 -8.51 5.95 -12.22
CA ALA A 75 -9.40 6.90 -11.58
C ALA A 75 -9.91 6.36 -10.24
N THR A 76 -10.27 5.08 -10.18
CA THR A 76 -10.70 4.39 -8.96
C THR A 76 -9.58 4.33 -7.91
N ILE A 77 -8.35 4.00 -8.32
CA ILE A 77 -7.18 4.01 -7.42
C ILE A 77 -6.93 5.42 -6.89
N LYS A 78 -7.05 6.46 -7.71
CA LYS A 78 -6.90 7.86 -7.27
C LYS A 78 -7.98 8.32 -6.30
N GLN A 79 -9.17 7.73 -6.34
CA GLN A 79 -10.24 8.00 -5.37
C GLN A 79 -10.00 7.32 -4.03
N SER A 80 -9.18 6.28 -3.99
CA SER A 80 -8.77 5.65 -2.74
C SER A 80 -7.81 6.54 -1.95
N LYS A 81 -7.62 6.25 -0.66
CA LYS A 81 -6.70 7.00 0.22
C LYS A 81 -5.22 6.67 -0.03
N CYS A 82 -4.86 6.26 -1.25
CA CYS A 82 -3.51 5.88 -1.65
C CYS A 82 -2.70 7.11 -2.10
N GLU A 83 -1.54 7.34 -1.49
CA GLU A 83 -0.75 8.56 -1.76
C GLU A 83 0.03 8.49 -3.08
N LYS A 84 0.57 7.31 -3.41
CA LYS A 84 1.44 7.10 -4.57
C LYS A 84 0.93 5.96 -5.42
N VAL A 85 0.96 6.15 -6.73
CA VAL A 85 0.59 5.14 -7.72
C VAL A 85 1.77 4.95 -8.67
N SER A 86 2.20 3.71 -8.82
CA SER A 86 3.16 3.28 -9.82
C SER A 86 2.49 2.30 -10.77
N ILE A 87 2.86 2.32 -12.04
CA ILE A 87 2.22 1.53 -13.08
C ILE A 87 3.29 0.78 -13.85
N GLN A 88 3.08 -0.51 -14.05
CA GLN A 88 3.89 -1.37 -14.90
C GLN A 88 2.97 -2.09 -15.90
N SER A 89 3.33 -2.04 -17.17
CA SER A 89 2.68 -2.85 -18.20
C SER A 89 3.52 -4.08 -18.51
N ILE A 90 2.88 -5.23 -18.71
CA ILE A 90 3.51 -6.52 -19.05
C ILE A 90 2.87 -7.11 -20.31
#